data_AF-A0A1B0GMA9-F1
#
_entry.id   AF-A0A1B0GMA9-F1
#
_cell.length_a   1.000
_cell.length_b   1.000
_cell.length_c   1.000
_cell.angle_alpha   90.00
_cell.angle_beta   90.00
_cell.angle_gamma   90.00
#
_symmetry.space_group_name_H-M   'P 1'
#
loop_
_entity.id
_entity.type
_entity.pdbx_description
1 polymer ?
#
loop_
_entity_poly.entity_id
_entity_poly.type
_entity_poly.pdbx_seq_one_letter_code
_entity_poly.pdbx_strand_id
1 'polypeptide(L)'
;MVNPQKAQRPKRLELVYLQSSPNYCERDTSLGSLGTMGRHCNRTARGIEGCDLLCCGRGYNTHQINRTWQCRCKFQWCCHVQCDICHEHFEEYTCK
;
A
#
# COMPACT_ATOMS: atom_id res chain seq x y z
N MET A 1 -25.41 -13.08 -10.43
CA MET A 1 -25.59 -14.27 -11.29
C MET A 1 -24.24 -14.93 -11.47
N VAL A 2 -23.90 -15.93 -10.65
CA VAL A 2 -22.67 -16.73 -10.87
C VAL A 2 -23.01 -17.77 -11.92
N ASN A 3 -22.34 -17.70 -13.08
CA ASN A 3 -22.55 -18.60 -14.21
C ASN A 3 -22.04 -20.00 -13.82
N PRO A 4 -22.88 -21.06 -13.82
CA PRO A 4 -22.51 -22.39 -13.32
C PRO A 4 -21.77 -23.21 -14.38
N GLN A 5 -20.75 -22.63 -15.02
CA GLN A 5 -19.91 -23.37 -15.97
C GLN A 5 -18.81 -24.11 -15.20
N LYS A 6 -19.18 -25.31 -14.72
CA LYS A 6 -18.32 -26.46 -14.40
C LYS A 6 -17.17 -26.14 -13.44
N ALA A 7 -17.45 -26.18 -12.13
CA ALA A 7 -16.43 -26.17 -11.09
C ALA A 7 -15.50 -27.39 -11.24
N GLN A 8 -14.33 -27.19 -11.84
CA GLN A 8 -13.25 -28.19 -11.78
C GLN A 8 -12.78 -28.31 -10.33
N ARG A 9 -12.44 -29.54 -9.91
CA ARG A 9 -11.82 -29.75 -8.60
C ARG A 9 -10.51 -28.95 -8.57
N PRO A 10 -10.31 -28.09 -7.56
CA PRO A 10 -9.11 -27.28 -7.45
C PRO A 10 -7.88 -28.18 -7.32
N LYS A 11 -6.77 -27.76 -7.91
CA LYS A 11 -5.50 -28.48 -7.82
C LYS A 11 -4.90 -28.32 -6.42
N ARG A 12 -4.00 -29.23 -6.04
CA ARG A 12 -3.35 -29.22 -4.70
C ARG A 12 -2.66 -27.91 -4.34
N LEU A 13 -2.25 -27.11 -5.33
CA LEU A 13 -1.52 -25.84 -5.12
C LEU A 13 -2.39 -24.59 -5.31
N GLU A 14 -3.71 -24.75 -5.54
CA GLU A 14 -4.61 -23.61 -5.72
C GLU A 14 -5.21 -23.17 -4.38
N LEU A 15 -5.29 -21.85 -4.16
CA LEU A 15 -6.02 -21.29 -3.03
C LEU A 15 -7.52 -21.28 -3.36
N VAL A 16 -8.32 -21.75 -2.41
CA VAL A 16 -9.78 -21.79 -2.52
C VAL A 16 -10.41 -20.95 -1.41
N TYR A 17 -11.52 -20.30 -1.74
CA TYR A 17 -12.29 -19.49 -0.81
C TYR A 17 -13.76 -19.88 -0.91
N LEU A 18 -14.47 -19.80 0.22
CA LEU A 18 -15.89 -20.16 0.31
C LEU A 18 -16.80 -18.93 0.25
N GLN A 19 -16.27 -17.77 0.63
CA GLN A 19 -17.01 -16.52 0.74
C GLN A 19 -16.27 -15.41 -0.01
N SER A 20 -17.03 -14.56 -0.69
CA SER A 20 -16.47 -13.38 -1.35
C SER A 20 -15.85 -12.43 -0.34
N SER A 21 -14.75 -11.79 -0.74
CA SER A 21 -14.13 -10.75 0.07
C SER A 21 -15.09 -9.58 0.30
N PRO A 22 -15.16 -9.03 1.52
CA PRO A 22 -15.94 -7.83 1.82
C PRO A 22 -15.30 -6.58 1.17
N ASN A 23 -16.00 -5.46 1.30
CA ASN A 23 -15.43 -4.16 0.99
C ASN A 23 -14.54 -3.69 2.15
N TYR A 24 -13.27 -3.39 1.87
CA TYR A 24 -12.27 -2.96 2.86
C TYR A 24 -12.07 -1.43 2.93
N CYS A 25 -12.84 -0.65 2.18
CA CYS A 25 -12.71 0.81 2.13
C CYS A 25 -13.02 1.47 3.47
N GLU A 26 -14.09 1.00 4.12
CA GLU A 26 -14.58 1.54 5.39
C GLU A 26 -14.20 0.63 6.55
N ARG A 27 -14.15 1.22 7.74
CA ARG A 27 -13.90 0.45 8.97
C ARG A 27 -15.11 -0.42 9.27
N ASP A 28 -14.85 -1.71 9.45
CA ASP A 28 -15.83 -2.69 9.90
C ASP A 28 -15.20 -3.53 11.01
N THR A 29 -15.57 -3.23 12.25
CA THR A 29 -15.07 -3.92 13.44
C THR A 29 -15.57 -5.36 13.55
N SER A 30 -16.70 -5.69 12.93
CA SER A 30 -17.26 -7.05 12.96
C SER A 30 -16.45 -8.01 12.10
N LEU A 31 -15.90 -7.51 10.98
CA LEU A 31 -15.02 -8.24 10.08
C LEU A 31 -13.52 -8.01 10.38
N GLY A 32 -13.20 -7.16 11.36
CA GLY A 32 -11.83 -6.78 11.69
C GLY A 32 -11.15 -5.88 10.64
N SER A 33 -11.92 -5.28 9.74
CA SER A 33 -11.42 -4.33 8.74
C SER A 33 -11.21 -2.95 9.36
N LEU A 34 -10.03 -2.38 9.23
CA LEU A 34 -9.72 -1.04 9.75
C LEU A 34 -10.16 0.10 8.80
N GLY A 35 -10.50 -0.21 7.56
CA GLY A 35 -10.71 0.75 6.48
C GLY A 35 -9.41 1.22 5.82
N THR A 36 -9.53 2.09 4.81
CA THR A 36 -8.36 2.65 4.09
C THR A 36 -8.02 4.09 4.47
N MET A 37 -8.82 4.74 5.31
CA MET A 37 -8.58 6.09 5.79
C MET A 37 -7.21 6.20 6.50
N GLY A 38 -6.45 7.25 6.17
CA GLY A 38 -5.11 7.50 6.71
C GLY A 38 -3.99 6.66 6.10
N ARG A 39 -4.28 5.76 5.15
CA ARG A 39 -3.23 4.98 4.46
C ARG A 39 -2.47 5.87 3.48
N HIS A 40 -1.16 5.67 3.42
CA HIS A 40 -0.30 6.27 2.39
C HIS A 40 -0.67 5.71 1.01
N CYS A 41 -0.78 6.59 0.02
CA CYS A 41 -1.10 6.22 -1.35
C CYS A 41 -0.09 6.84 -2.32
N ASN A 42 0.07 6.22 -3.49
CA ASN A 42 0.96 6.72 -4.53
C ASN A 42 0.13 7.42 -5.62
N ARG A 43 0.24 8.75 -5.71
CA ARG A 43 -0.54 9.56 -6.68
C ARG A 43 -0.22 9.24 -8.15
N THR A 44 1.00 8.79 -8.46
CA THR A 44 1.39 8.50 -9.85
C THR A 44 1.03 7.08 -10.29
N ALA A 45 0.72 6.20 -9.34
CA ALA A 45 0.30 4.83 -9.62
C ALA A 45 -1.16 4.78 -10.10
N ARG A 46 -1.43 3.93 -11.10
CA ARG A 46 -2.77 3.73 -11.67
C ARG A 46 -3.48 2.46 -11.17
N GLY A 47 -2.87 1.75 -10.21
CA GLY A 47 -3.34 0.45 -9.70
C GLY A 47 -3.87 0.51 -8.27
N ILE A 48 -3.80 -0.62 -7.56
CA ILE A 48 -4.27 -0.76 -6.16
C ILE A 48 -3.49 0.14 -5.19
N GLU A 49 -2.25 0.51 -5.53
CA GLU A 49 -1.45 1.49 -4.78
C GLU A 49 -1.76 2.95 -5.16
N GLY A 50 -2.52 3.14 -6.25
CA GLY A 50 -2.99 4.44 -6.71
C GLY A 50 -4.00 5.04 -5.74
N CYS A 51 -3.88 6.34 -5.48
CA CYS A 51 -4.77 7.02 -4.54
C CYS A 51 -6.25 6.91 -4.93
N ASP A 52 -6.59 6.87 -6.22
CA ASP A 52 -7.98 6.76 -6.67
C ASP A 52 -8.64 5.45 -6.21
N LEU A 53 -7.91 4.33 -6.33
CA LEU A 53 -8.41 3.01 -5.96
C LEU A 53 -8.24 2.75 -4.46
N LEU A 54 -7.08 3.07 -3.89
CA LEU A 54 -6.79 2.82 -2.47
C LEU A 54 -7.69 3.65 -1.54
N CYS A 55 -7.96 4.89 -1.93
CA CYS A 55 -8.84 5.79 -1.18
C CYS A 55 -10.31 5.67 -1.61
N CYS A 56 -10.63 4.70 -2.47
CA CYS A 56 -12.00 4.38 -2.88
C CYS A 56 -12.79 5.59 -3.42
N GLY A 57 -12.10 6.50 -4.13
CA GLY A 57 -12.70 7.72 -4.65
C GLY A 57 -12.96 8.85 -3.63
N ARG A 58 -12.63 8.67 -2.34
CA ARG A 58 -12.78 9.73 -1.31
C ARG A 58 -11.76 10.87 -1.46
N GLY A 59 -10.73 10.68 -2.29
CA GLY A 59 -9.60 11.58 -2.42
C GLY A 59 -8.55 11.39 -1.33
N TYR A 60 -7.56 12.29 -1.32
CA TYR A 60 -6.39 12.20 -0.44
C TYR A 60 -5.94 13.59 0.02
N ASN A 61 -5.26 13.62 1.17
CA ASN A 61 -4.54 14.79 1.67
C ASN A 61 -3.12 14.81 1.09
N THR A 62 -2.54 15.99 0.93
CA THR A 62 -1.16 16.19 0.48
C THR A 62 -0.40 16.94 1.56
N HIS A 63 0.72 16.39 2.00
CA HIS A 63 1.60 16.98 3.00
C HIS A 63 3.01 17.16 2.41
N GLN A 64 3.59 18.35 2.54
CA GLN A 64 4.99 18.57 2.22
C GLN A 64 5.84 18.23 3.44
N ILE A 65 6.78 17.29 3.26
CA ILE A 65 7.62 16.77 4.34
C ILE A 65 9.08 16.88 3.93
N ASN A 66 9.93 17.22 4.90
CA ASN A 66 11.38 17.19 4.72
C ASN A 66 11.89 15.82 5.14
N ARG A 67 12.18 14.95 4.16
CA ARG A 67 12.82 13.67 4.42
C ARG A 67 14.28 13.91 4.72
N THR A 68 14.77 13.24 5.75
CA THR A 68 16.19 13.16 6.04
C THR A 68 16.62 11.71 5.96
N TRP A 69 17.68 11.40 5.21
CA TRP A 69 18.19 10.03 5.11
C TRP A 69 19.71 10.00 4.95
N GLN A 70 20.30 8.83 5.23
CA GLN A 70 21.72 8.60 5.00
C GLN A 70 21.97 8.34 3.51
N CYS A 71 22.81 9.17 2.90
CA CYS A 71 23.10 9.13 1.47
C CYS A 71 24.62 9.08 1.26
N ARG A 72 25.03 8.77 0.02
CA ARG A 72 26.45 8.75 -0.40
C ARG A 72 27.36 7.92 0.52
N CYS A 73 26.82 6.83 1.06
CA CYS A 73 27.53 5.94 1.96
C CYS A 73 28.76 5.32 1.29
N LYS A 74 29.91 5.39 1.95
CA LYS A 74 31.15 4.75 1.53
C LYS A 74 31.59 3.75 2.58
N PHE A 75 31.90 2.54 2.13
CA PHE A 75 32.50 1.52 2.98
C PHE A 75 33.99 1.80 3.12
N GLN A 76 34.47 1.98 4.36
CA GLN A 76 35.89 2.03 4.67
C GLN A 76 36.34 0.63 5.10
N TRP A 77 37.28 0.06 4.33
CA TRP A 77 37.76 -1.29 4.61
C TRP A 77 38.44 -1.34 5.98
N CYS A 78 37.92 -2.24 6.83
CA CYS A 78 38.17 -2.41 8.25
C CYS A 78 37.77 -1.21 9.14
N CYS A 79 36.55 -1.09 9.68
CA CYS A 79 35.30 -1.85 9.47
C CYS A 79 34.09 -0.90 9.67
N HIS A 80 33.99 0.22 8.95
CA HIS A 80 32.86 1.14 9.16
C HIS A 80 32.34 1.74 7.86
N VAL A 81 31.04 2.06 7.87
CA VAL A 81 30.36 2.76 6.78
C VAL A 81 30.23 4.21 7.21
N GLN A 82 30.72 5.13 6.38
CA GLN A 82 30.54 6.56 6.58
C GLN A 82 29.54 7.07 5.54
N CYS A 83 28.47 7.71 6.01
CA CYS A 83 27.41 8.29 5.19
C CYS A 83 27.26 9.79 5.50
N ASP A 84 26.79 10.54 4.51
CA ASP A 84 26.31 11.90 4.73
C ASP A 84 24.83 11.86 5.14
N ILE A 85 24.37 12.91 5.79
CA ILE A 85 22.94 13.16 6.01
C ILE A 85 22.44 14.06 4.87
N CYS A 86 21.52 13.54 4.05
CA CYS A 86 20.83 14.28 3.00
C CYS A 86 19.43 14.70 3.44
N HIS A 87 18.95 15.79 2.86
CA HIS A 87 17.58 16.28 3.01
C HIS A 87 16.90 16.43 1.64
N GLU A 88 15.61 16.12 1.57
CA GLU A 88 14.76 16.31 0.38
C GLU A 88 13.38 16.72 0.79
N HIS A 89 12.82 17.66 0.04
CA HIS A 89 11.41 18.00 0.13
C HIS A 89 10.62 17.02 -0.73
N PHE A 90 9.70 16.28 -0.13
CA PHE A 90 8.81 15.39 -0.87
C PHE A 90 7.36 15.58 -0.43
N GLU A 91 6.45 15.23 -1.33
CA GLU A 91 5.01 15.24 -1.07
C GLU A 91 4.55 13.85 -0.64
N GLU A 92 3.93 13.77 0.53
CA GLU A 92 3.28 12.57 1.03
C GLU A 92 1.76 12.67 0.84
N TYR A 93 1.15 11.59 0.38
CA TYR A 93 -0.29 11.53 0.12
C TYR A 93 -0.96 10.49 1.01
N THR A 94 -2.04 10.86 1.70
CA THR A 94 -2.78 9.97 2.60
C THR A 94 -4.28 9.99 2.32
N CYS A 95 -4.93 8.83 2.35
CA CYS A 95 -6.36 8.73 2.09
C CYS A 95 -7.20 9.47 3.13
N LYS A 96 -8.22 10.19 2.64
CA LYS A 96 -9.24 10.82 3.48
C LYS A 96 -10.21 9.80 4.06
#